data_AF-A0A821NUK0-F1
#
_entry.id   AF-A0A821NUK0-F1
#
_cell.length_a   1.000
_cell.length_b   1.000
_cell.length_c   1.000
_cell.angle_alpha   90.00
_cell.angle_beta   90.00
_cell.angle_gamma   90.00
#
_symmetry.space_group_name_H-M   'P 1'
#
loop_
_entity.id
_entity.type
_entity.pdbx_description
1 polymer ?
#
loop_
_entity_poly.entity_id
_entity_poly.type
_entity_poly.pdbx_seq_one_letter_code
_entity_poly.pdbx_strand_id
1 'polypeptide(L)'
;MEERAILPVMKYIKEKLKSLIEENKALKEEVHTLKTKVQFLEKQSKINNIIIIHGIHESENNYTELLELILEKINIVSKNANIDKFNKKQISNVRRLVQKNIRNSRPILITLTLAWRKVELLRNRKMFPKNIYATEDYPKEVLIKRKELKIQLKEEISNGKLAYIRYDKPIVKDKQIEKENGHCLPHLLTLLKTQARMRVKLHQ
;
A
#
# COMPACT_ATOMS: atom_id res chain seq x y z
N MET A 1 -53.43 -23.21 39.60
CA MET A 1 -52.21 -23.99 39.92
C MET A 1 -51.09 -23.78 38.90
N GLU A 2 -51.42 -23.42 37.65
CA GLU A 2 -50.45 -23.29 36.55
C GLU A 2 -49.43 -22.14 36.74
N GLU A 3 -49.81 -20.99 37.30
CA GLU A 3 -48.90 -19.85 37.52
C GLU A 3 -47.73 -20.13 38.48
N ARG A 4 -47.90 -21.03 39.46
CA ARG A 4 -46.84 -21.35 40.43
C ARG A 4 -45.67 -22.13 39.82
N ALA A 5 -45.91 -22.85 38.73
CA ALA A 5 -44.87 -23.61 38.03
C ALA A 5 -44.07 -22.76 37.03
N ILE A 6 -44.60 -21.61 36.60
CA ILE A 6 -43.99 -20.75 35.57
C ILE A 6 -42.86 -19.89 36.16
N LEU A 7 -42.99 -19.43 37.41
CA LEU A 7 -42.00 -18.57 38.07
C LEU A 7 -40.59 -19.21 38.20
N PRO A 8 -40.47 -20.48 38.67
CA PRO A 8 -39.17 -21.16 38.77
C PRO A 8 -38.52 -21.37 37.41
N VAL A 9 -39.31 -21.76 36.41
CA VAL A 9 -38.85 -21.93 35.02
C VAL A 9 -38.35 -20.61 34.45
N MET A 10 -39.09 -19.51 34.68
CA MET A 10 -38.68 -18.17 34.23
C MET A 10 -37.39 -17.69 34.90
N LYS A 11 -37.19 -18.03 36.19
CA LYS A 11 -35.95 -17.71 36.92
C LYS A 11 -34.76 -18.50 36.34
N TYR A 12 -34.92 -19.80 36.11
CA TYR A 12 -33.90 -20.64 35.48
C TYR A 12 -33.51 -20.14 34.08
N ILE A 13 -34.50 -19.76 33.26
CA ILE A 13 -34.27 -19.18 31.93
C ILE A 13 -33.48 -17.87 32.04
N LYS A 14 -33.82 -16.97 32.97
CA LYS A 14 -33.09 -15.71 33.19
C LYS A 14 -31.64 -15.95 33.60
N GLU A 15 -31.38 -16.92 34.48
CA GLU A 15 -30.03 -17.28 34.90
C GLU A 15 -29.19 -17.83 33.74
N LYS A 16 -29.76 -18.74 32.93
CA LYS A 16 -29.10 -19.24 31.71
C LYS A 16 -28.90 -18.14 30.66
N LEU A 17 -29.84 -17.22 30.52
CA LEU A 17 -29.68 -16.07 29.61
C LEU A 17 -28.52 -15.18 30.05
N LYS A 18 -28.37 -14.96 31.36
CA LYS A 18 -27.27 -14.16 31.92
C LYS A 18 -25.91 -14.81 31.65
N SER A 19 -25.78 -16.12 31.89
CA SER A 19 -24.52 -16.84 31.59
C SER A 19 -24.17 -16.77 30.10
N LEU A 20 -25.16 -16.95 29.22
CA LEU A 20 -24.96 -16.81 27.78
C LEU A 20 -24.55 -15.40 27.35
N ILE A 21 -25.05 -14.35 28.01
CA ILE A 21 -24.66 -12.96 27.72
C ILE A 21 -23.21 -12.71 28.16
N GLU A 22 -22.81 -13.23 29.32
CA GLU A 22 -21.44 -13.12 29.82
C GLU A 22 -20.46 -13.85 28.91
N GLU A 23 -20.75 -15.09 28.52
CA GLU A 23 -19.97 -15.86 27.55
C GLU A 23 -19.87 -15.12 26.19
N ASN A 24 -20.98 -14.59 25.68
CA ASN A 24 -20.96 -13.83 24.43
C ASN A 24 -20.10 -12.56 24.49
N LYS A 25 -20.02 -11.90 25.64
CA LYS A 25 -19.14 -10.74 25.82
C LYS A 25 -17.67 -11.16 25.79
N ALA A 26 -17.32 -12.20 26.55
CA ALA A 26 -15.96 -12.75 26.57
C ALA A 26 -15.51 -13.20 25.17
N LEU A 27 -16.38 -13.90 24.44
CA LEU A 27 -16.10 -14.33 23.06
C LEU A 27 -15.87 -13.14 22.12
N LYS A 28 -16.65 -12.07 22.23
CA LYS A 28 -16.46 -10.86 21.39
C LYS A 28 -15.12 -10.17 21.68
N GLU A 29 -14.70 -10.14 22.94
CA GLU A 29 -13.41 -9.58 23.35
C GLU A 29 -12.24 -10.44 22.83
N GLU A 30 -12.36 -11.77 22.91
CA GLU A 30 -11.37 -12.69 22.36
C GLU A 30 -11.27 -12.56 20.84
N VAL A 31 -12.39 -12.52 20.13
CA VAL A 31 -12.43 -12.31 18.67
C VAL A 31 -11.78 -10.97 18.30
N HIS A 32 -12.01 -9.90 19.07
CA HIS A 32 -11.35 -8.63 18.85
C HIS A 32 -9.82 -8.72 19.03
N THR A 33 -9.38 -9.42 20.07
CA THR A 33 -7.95 -9.65 20.35
C THR A 33 -7.30 -10.50 19.26
N LEU A 34 -7.96 -11.54 18.80
CA LEU A 34 -7.48 -12.38 17.69
C LEU A 34 -7.38 -11.57 16.40
N LYS A 35 -8.39 -10.74 16.10
CA LYS A 35 -8.39 -9.89 14.92
C LYS A 35 -7.20 -8.92 14.91
N THR A 36 -6.92 -8.26 16.03
CA THR A 36 -5.78 -7.33 16.13
C THR A 36 -4.43 -8.06 15.99
N LYS A 37 -4.29 -9.26 16.57
CA LYS A 37 -3.11 -10.11 16.39
C LYS A 37 -2.92 -10.53 14.92
N VAL A 38 -3.99 -10.96 14.25
CA VAL A 38 -3.94 -11.33 12.82
C VAL A 38 -3.52 -10.14 11.97
N GLN A 39 -4.11 -8.97 12.17
CA GLN A 39 -3.71 -7.74 11.46
C GLN A 39 -2.24 -7.39 11.68
N PHE A 40 -1.73 -7.55 12.91
CA PHE A 40 -0.32 -7.34 13.21
C PHE A 40 0.58 -8.32 12.46
N LEU A 41 0.25 -9.62 12.48
CA LEU A 41 1.03 -10.66 11.79
C LEU A 41 1.04 -10.45 10.27
N GLU A 42 -0.11 -10.13 9.66
CA GLU A 42 -0.20 -9.80 8.23
C GLU A 42 0.68 -8.59 7.89
N LYS A 43 0.67 -7.57 8.75
CA LYS A 43 1.52 -6.38 8.57
C LYS A 43 3.00 -6.76 8.62
N GLN A 44 3.42 -7.55 9.61
CA GLN A 44 4.82 -7.99 9.76
C GLN A 44 5.28 -8.83 8.56
N SER A 45 4.45 -9.78 8.12
CA SER A 45 4.69 -10.60 6.91
C SER A 45 4.94 -9.76 5.66
N LYS A 46 4.27 -8.60 5.54
CA LYS A 46 4.33 -7.74 4.36
C LYS A 46 5.35 -6.60 4.46
N ILE A 47 6.10 -6.48 5.56
CA ILE A 47 7.08 -5.38 5.74
C ILE A 47 8.11 -5.38 4.62
N ASN A 48 8.61 -6.56 4.25
CA ASN A 48 9.63 -6.74 3.22
C ASN A 48 9.07 -7.05 1.83
N ASN A 49 7.75 -7.23 1.73
CA ASN A 49 7.07 -7.39 0.45
C ASN A 49 6.93 -6.02 -0.19
N ILE A 50 7.41 -5.93 -1.42
CA ILE A 50 7.47 -4.68 -2.14
C ILE A 50 7.13 -5.02 -3.55
N ILE A 51 6.39 -4.12 -4.14
CA ILE A 51 6.19 -4.10 -5.56
C ILE A 51 5.28 -5.24 -5.98
N ILE A 52 4.04 -4.83 -6.16
CA ILE A 52 3.26 -5.31 -7.29
C ILE A 52 3.77 -4.53 -8.50
N ILE A 53 4.69 -5.08 -9.30
CA ILE A 53 5.06 -4.46 -10.58
C ILE A 53 3.93 -4.76 -11.55
N HIS A 54 3.36 -3.72 -12.12
CA HIS A 54 2.37 -3.85 -13.17
C HIS A 54 2.96 -3.36 -14.49
N GLY A 55 2.42 -3.88 -15.61
CA GLY A 55 2.83 -3.47 -16.95
C GLY A 55 4.05 -4.18 -17.51
N ILE A 56 4.55 -5.24 -16.87
CA ILE A 56 5.58 -6.12 -17.44
C ILE A 56 4.89 -7.25 -18.21
N HIS A 57 5.15 -7.33 -19.51
CA HIS A 57 4.66 -8.39 -20.39
C HIS A 57 5.09 -9.78 -19.89
N GLU A 58 4.27 -10.80 -20.09
CA GLU A 58 4.59 -12.18 -19.72
C GLU A 58 5.38 -12.82 -20.86
N SER A 59 6.69 -12.97 -20.68
CA SER A 59 7.59 -13.64 -21.63
C SER A 59 8.45 -14.71 -20.98
N GLU A 60 8.35 -14.87 -19.66
CA GLU A 60 9.22 -15.74 -18.87
C GLU A 60 8.62 -17.13 -18.76
N ASN A 61 9.47 -18.14 -18.95
CA ASN A 61 9.12 -19.55 -18.81
C ASN A 61 9.60 -20.12 -17.48
N ASN A 62 10.68 -19.53 -16.93
CA ASN A 62 11.31 -20.00 -15.70
C ASN A 62 11.43 -18.90 -14.64
N TYR A 63 11.58 -19.31 -13.37
CA TYR A 63 11.82 -18.43 -12.23
C TYR A 63 13.10 -17.59 -12.40
N THR A 64 14.17 -18.17 -12.96
CA THR A 64 15.44 -17.48 -13.17
C THR A 64 15.30 -16.32 -14.17
N GLU A 65 14.57 -16.54 -15.27
CA GLU A 65 14.29 -15.51 -16.27
C GLU A 65 13.46 -14.37 -15.68
N LEU A 66 12.46 -14.70 -14.86
CA LEU A 66 11.64 -13.70 -14.15
C LEU A 66 12.49 -12.87 -13.18
N LEU A 67 13.40 -13.50 -12.45
CA LEU A 67 14.32 -12.81 -11.55
C LEU A 67 15.25 -11.86 -12.31
N GLU A 68 15.80 -12.30 -13.45
CA GLU A 68 16.70 -11.51 -14.28
C GLU A 68 16.00 -10.31 -14.91
N LEU A 69 14.81 -10.53 -15.49
CA LEU A 69 13.99 -9.45 -16.04
C LEU A 69 13.71 -8.36 -15.00
N ILE A 70 13.38 -8.76 -13.78
CA ILE A 70 13.10 -7.82 -12.69
C ILE A 70 14.35 -7.07 -12.29
N LEU A 71 15.49 -7.77 -12.16
CA LEU A 71 16.76 -7.13 -11.83
C LEU A 71 17.15 -6.10 -12.89
N GLU A 72 16.94 -6.39 -14.16
CA GLU A 72 17.15 -5.41 -15.23
C GLU A 72 16.27 -4.18 -15.04
N LYS A 73 14.95 -4.35 -14.81
CA LYS A 73 14.04 -3.22 -14.61
C LYS A 73 14.39 -2.40 -13.38
N ILE A 74 14.77 -3.05 -12.27
CA ILE A 74 15.20 -2.35 -11.05
C ILE A 74 16.53 -1.64 -11.27
N ASN A 75 17.48 -2.24 -11.98
CA ASN A 75 18.78 -1.62 -12.25
C ASN A 75 18.67 -0.41 -13.18
N ILE A 76 17.71 -0.39 -14.11
CA ILE A 76 17.37 0.82 -14.88
C ILE A 76 16.93 1.94 -13.93
N VAL A 77 16.08 1.64 -12.95
CA VAL A 77 15.65 2.60 -11.94
C VAL A 77 16.83 3.09 -11.09
N SER A 78 17.71 2.18 -10.64
CA SER A 78 18.92 2.55 -9.89
C SER A 78 19.83 3.47 -10.69
N LYS A 79 20.04 3.20 -11.98
CA LYS A 79 20.84 4.06 -12.86
C LYS A 79 20.23 5.45 -13.00
N ASN A 80 18.91 5.53 -13.19
CA ASN A 80 18.20 6.81 -13.31
C ASN A 80 18.17 7.61 -12.00
N ALA A 81 18.17 6.93 -10.87
CA ALA A 81 18.14 7.53 -9.54
C ALA A 81 19.52 7.70 -8.89
N ASN A 82 20.61 7.34 -9.59
CA ASN A 82 21.99 7.33 -9.10
C ASN A 82 22.17 6.55 -7.78
N ILE A 83 21.61 5.35 -7.73
CA ILE A 83 21.66 4.43 -6.58
C ILE A 83 22.55 3.24 -6.94
N ASP A 84 23.12 2.60 -5.92
CA ASP A 84 23.78 1.30 -6.06
C ASP A 84 22.92 0.29 -6.83
N LYS A 85 23.59 -0.54 -7.63
CA LYS A 85 22.95 -1.63 -8.36
C LYS A 85 22.40 -2.68 -7.40
N PHE A 86 21.27 -3.26 -7.79
CA PHE A 86 20.65 -4.34 -7.05
C PHE A 86 21.27 -5.67 -7.44
N ASN A 87 21.57 -6.48 -6.43
CA ASN A 87 22.14 -7.81 -6.59
C ASN A 87 21.06 -8.88 -6.42
N LYS A 88 21.25 -10.05 -7.05
CA LYS A 88 20.38 -11.24 -6.89
C LYS A 88 20.10 -11.56 -5.41
N LYS A 89 21.12 -11.45 -4.53
CA LYS A 89 21.03 -11.73 -3.08
C LYS A 89 20.10 -10.80 -2.29
N GLN A 90 19.77 -9.64 -2.84
CA GLN A 90 18.88 -8.67 -2.18
C GLN A 90 17.41 -9.02 -2.40
N ILE A 91 17.11 -9.92 -3.34
CA ILE A 91 15.78 -10.42 -3.63
C ILE A 91 15.64 -11.78 -2.95
N SER A 92 14.63 -11.90 -2.08
CA SER A 92 14.29 -13.13 -1.37
C SER A 92 13.35 -14.00 -2.18
N ASN A 93 12.30 -13.43 -2.75
CA ASN A 93 11.31 -14.18 -3.53
C ASN A 93 10.69 -13.31 -4.62
N VAL A 94 10.31 -13.94 -5.72
CA VAL A 94 9.65 -13.33 -6.87
C VAL A 94 8.57 -14.24 -7.39
N ARG A 95 7.35 -13.71 -7.57
CA ARG A 95 6.27 -14.49 -8.19
C ARG A 95 5.25 -13.63 -8.89
N ARG A 96 4.70 -14.11 -10.01
CA ARG A 96 3.50 -13.53 -10.62
C ARG A 96 2.30 -13.81 -9.71
N LEU A 97 1.47 -12.80 -9.49
CA LEU A 97 0.22 -12.88 -8.74
C LEU A 97 -0.91 -13.24 -9.69
N VAL A 98 -1.94 -13.94 -9.18
CA VAL A 98 -3.15 -14.32 -9.94
C VAL A 98 -2.89 -15.42 -10.98
N GLN A 99 -3.97 -16.07 -11.41
CA GLN A 99 -3.96 -17.01 -12.54
C GLN A 99 -3.75 -16.29 -13.87
N LYS A 100 -3.12 -16.98 -14.83
CA LYS A 100 -2.75 -16.42 -16.13
C LYS A 100 -4.01 -16.04 -16.89
N ASN A 101 -4.07 -14.79 -17.34
CA ASN A 101 -5.15 -14.27 -18.17
C ASN A 101 -4.59 -13.80 -19.51
N ILE A 102 -5.31 -14.08 -20.59
CA ILE A 102 -4.86 -13.73 -21.95
C ILE A 102 -4.85 -12.21 -22.16
N ARG A 103 -5.76 -11.47 -21.50
CA ARG A 103 -5.97 -10.03 -21.73
C ARG A 103 -4.98 -9.12 -21.03
N ASN A 104 -4.50 -9.51 -19.85
CA ASN A 104 -3.75 -8.62 -18.97
C ASN A 104 -2.53 -9.34 -18.40
N SER A 105 -1.37 -8.68 -18.47
CA SER A 105 -0.16 -9.18 -17.83
C SER A 105 -0.32 -9.19 -16.32
N ARG A 106 0.02 -10.32 -15.70
CA ARG A 106 -0.12 -10.47 -14.25
C ARG A 106 0.83 -9.57 -13.48
N PRO A 107 0.37 -9.00 -12.37
CA PRO A 107 1.24 -8.28 -11.48
C PRO A 107 2.33 -9.19 -10.90
N ILE A 108 3.53 -8.67 -10.65
CA ILE A 108 4.62 -9.44 -10.01
C ILE A 108 4.79 -8.97 -8.58
N LEU A 109 4.79 -9.90 -7.62
CA LEU A 109 5.17 -9.66 -6.22
C LEU A 109 6.67 -9.91 -6.05
N ILE A 110 7.36 -8.95 -5.43
CA ILE A 110 8.76 -9.08 -5.06
C ILE A 110 8.89 -9.02 -3.53
N THR A 111 9.72 -9.87 -2.96
CA THR A 111 10.10 -9.80 -1.55
C THR A 111 11.60 -9.51 -1.51
N LEU A 112 12.00 -8.41 -0.89
CA LEU A 112 13.41 -8.11 -0.69
C LEU A 112 13.89 -8.65 0.65
N THR A 113 15.18 -8.94 0.74
CA THR A 113 15.82 -9.38 1.98
C THR A 113 15.87 -8.24 3.01
N LEU A 114 16.03 -6.99 2.55
CA LEU A 114 16.26 -5.82 3.41
C LEU A 114 15.15 -4.76 3.27
N ALA A 115 14.61 -4.33 4.41
CA ALA A 115 13.54 -3.34 4.49
C ALA A 115 13.98 -1.92 4.06
N TRP A 116 15.25 -1.57 4.11
CA TRP A 116 15.69 -0.24 3.67
C TRP A 116 15.75 -0.15 2.14
N ARG A 117 16.16 -1.23 1.45
CA ARG A 117 16.14 -1.35 -0.01
C ARG A 117 14.72 -1.20 -0.56
N LYS A 118 13.70 -1.67 0.18
CA LYS A 118 12.29 -1.36 -0.08
C LYS A 118 12.03 0.12 -0.20
N VAL A 119 12.39 0.84 0.86
CA VAL A 119 12.06 2.25 1.02
C VAL A 119 12.77 3.05 -0.06
N GLU A 120 14.02 2.70 -0.35
CA GLU A 120 14.81 3.28 -1.43
C GLU A 120 14.15 3.11 -2.80
N LEU A 121 13.70 1.89 -3.15
CA LEU A 121 13.03 1.65 -4.41
C LEU A 121 11.66 2.36 -4.51
N LEU A 122 10.89 2.39 -3.42
CA LEU A 122 9.60 3.06 -3.37
C LEU A 122 9.69 4.58 -3.44
N ARG A 123 10.75 5.18 -2.89
CA ARG A 123 11.04 6.61 -3.04
C ARG A 123 11.27 6.96 -4.52
N ASN A 124 11.99 6.09 -5.23
CA ASN A 124 12.37 6.29 -6.62
C ASN A 124 11.41 5.64 -7.64
N ARG A 125 10.21 5.23 -7.20
CA ARG A 125 9.20 4.57 -8.04
C ARG A 125 8.73 5.37 -9.26
N LYS A 126 9.00 6.68 -9.30
CA LYS A 126 8.70 7.54 -10.46
C LYS A 126 9.72 7.38 -11.60
N MET A 127 10.87 6.78 -11.32
CA MET A 127 11.96 6.56 -12.29
C MET A 127 11.80 5.26 -13.09
N PHE A 128 10.72 4.50 -12.84
CA PHE A 128 10.37 3.36 -13.69
C PHE A 128 10.03 3.82 -15.11
N PRO A 129 10.27 2.98 -16.13
CA PRO A 129 9.85 3.25 -17.50
C PRO A 129 8.35 3.55 -17.58
N LYS A 130 7.95 4.37 -18.57
CA LYS A 130 6.54 4.62 -18.87
C LYS A 130 5.81 3.28 -19.05
N ASN A 131 4.63 3.14 -18.44
CA ASN A 131 3.80 1.93 -18.34
C ASN A 131 4.12 0.96 -17.19
N ILE A 132 5.27 1.11 -16.52
CA ILE A 132 5.61 0.30 -15.35
C ILE A 132 5.35 1.10 -14.08
N TYR A 133 4.58 0.53 -13.16
CA TYR A 133 4.34 1.16 -11.86
C TYR A 133 4.50 0.18 -10.71
N ALA A 134 5.06 0.72 -9.63
CA ALA A 134 5.38 0.02 -8.40
C ALA A 134 4.46 0.48 -7.27
N THR A 135 3.80 -0.47 -6.60
CA THR A 135 2.96 -0.21 -5.42
C THR A 135 3.35 -1.09 -4.24
N GLU A 136 3.10 -0.60 -3.03
CA GLU A 136 3.22 -1.38 -1.80
C GLU A 136 2.12 -2.46 -1.70
N ASP A 137 2.48 -3.61 -1.14
CA ASP A 137 1.54 -4.68 -0.79
C ASP A 137 0.95 -4.40 0.61
N TYR A 138 -0.32 -4.02 0.66
CA TYR A 138 -1.05 -3.75 1.90
C TYR A 138 -2.09 -4.85 2.18
N PRO A 139 -2.46 -5.10 3.45
CA PRO A 139 -3.57 -5.97 3.76
C PRO A 139 -4.90 -5.40 3.24
N LYS A 140 -5.88 -6.28 3.03
CA LYS A 140 -7.15 -5.96 2.37
C LYS A 140 -7.89 -4.82 3.05
N GLU A 141 -7.93 -4.83 4.38
CA GLU A 141 -8.59 -3.79 5.18
C GLU A 141 -7.97 -2.40 4.96
N VAL A 142 -6.64 -2.33 4.88
CA VAL A 142 -5.91 -1.08 4.59
C VAL A 142 -6.16 -0.62 3.14
N LEU A 143 -6.23 -1.55 2.18
CA LEU A 143 -6.56 -1.22 0.79
C LEU A 143 -7.96 -0.59 0.67
N ILE A 144 -8.95 -1.10 1.42
CA ILE A 144 -10.31 -0.54 1.46
C ILE A 144 -10.28 0.89 2.01
N LYS A 145 -9.72 1.08 3.22
CA LYS A 145 -9.57 2.42 3.83
C LYS A 145 -8.85 3.40 2.92
N ARG A 146 -7.78 2.95 2.24
CA ARG A 146 -7.03 3.81 1.29
C ARG A 146 -7.83 4.22 0.07
N LYS A 147 -8.83 3.42 -0.37
CA LYS A 147 -9.72 3.83 -1.47
C LYS A 147 -10.62 4.99 -1.03
N GLU A 148 -11.18 4.90 0.18
CA GLU A 148 -12.00 5.95 0.78
C GLU A 148 -11.18 7.23 1.00
N LEU A 149 -10.02 7.11 1.65
CA LEU A 149 -9.12 8.25 1.92
C LEU A 149 -8.63 8.95 0.65
N LYS A 150 -8.50 8.23 -0.48
CA LYS A 150 -8.10 8.84 -1.76
C LYS A 150 -9.14 9.82 -2.30
N ILE A 151 -10.42 9.62 -1.97
CA ILE A 151 -11.50 10.51 -2.41
C ILE A 151 -11.35 11.84 -1.66
N GLN A 152 -11.30 11.79 -0.33
CA GLN A 152 -11.05 12.95 0.54
C GLN A 152 -9.74 13.68 0.19
N LEU A 153 -8.69 12.94 -0.17
CA LEU A 153 -7.41 13.53 -0.53
C LEU A 153 -7.50 14.43 -1.78
N LYS A 154 -8.32 14.04 -2.77
CA LYS A 154 -8.49 14.84 -3.98
C LYS A 154 -9.12 16.18 -3.67
N GLU A 155 -10.10 16.20 -2.76
CA GLU A 155 -10.78 17.41 -2.30
C GLU A 155 -9.82 18.35 -1.56
N GLU A 156 -9.02 17.82 -0.63
CA GLU A 156 -8.01 18.62 0.09
C GLU A 156 -6.92 19.18 -0.84
N ILE A 157 -6.53 18.42 -1.86
CA ILE A 157 -5.57 18.88 -2.89
C ILE A 157 -6.21 19.96 -3.78
N SER A 158 -7.48 19.83 -4.16
CA SER A 158 -8.20 20.89 -4.91
C SER A 158 -8.37 22.16 -4.09
N ASN A 159 -8.51 22.04 -2.78
CA ASN A 159 -8.53 23.16 -1.84
C ASN A 159 -7.14 23.81 -1.63
N GLY A 160 -6.11 23.33 -2.34
CA GLY A 160 -4.77 23.91 -2.35
C GLY A 160 -3.84 23.40 -1.24
N LYS A 161 -4.30 22.52 -0.35
CA LYS A 161 -3.49 21.96 0.74
C LYS A 161 -2.57 20.84 0.25
N LEU A 162 -1.48 20.59 0.97
CA LEU A 162 -0.58 19.48 0.69
C LEU A 162 -1.05 18.25 1.45
N ALA A 163 -1.73 17.32 0.76
CA ALA A 163 -2.25 16.11 1.39
C ALA A 163 -1.62 14.83 0.79
N TYR A 164 -1.27 13.87 1.64
CA TYR A 164 -0.83 12.52 1.23
C TYR A 164 -1.27 11.44 2.23
N ILE A 165 -1.30 10.17 1.80
CA ILE A 165 -1.72 9.04 2.65
C ILE A 165 -0.49 8.23 3.07
N ARG A 166 -0.29 8.06 4.38
CA ARG A 166 0.71 7.15 4.95
C ARG A 166 0.02 5.97 5.61
N TYR A 167 0.22 4.77 5.05
CA TYR A 167 -0.47 3.55 5.48
C TYR A 167 -2.01 3.72 5.44
N ASP A 168 -2.70 3.81 6.57
CA ASP A 168 -4.16 4.01 6.68
C ASP A 168 -4.54 5.40 7.23
N LYS A 169 -3.60 6.37 7.20
CA LYS A 169 -3.82 7.71 7.74
C LYS A 169 -3.66 8.80 6.66
N PRO A 170 -4.61 9.73 6.53
CA PRO A 170 -4.42 10.95 5.75
C PRO A 170 -3.52 11.92 6.53
N ILE A 171 -2.58 12.55 5.84
CA ILE A 171 -1.72 13.59 6.38
C ILE A 171 -1.97 14.82 5.52
N VAL A 172 -2.55 15.85 6.12
CA VAL A 172 -2.78 17.16 5.51
C VAL A 172 -1.81 18.14 6.14
N LYS A 173 -1.08 18.86 5.29
CA LYS A 173 -0.20 19.95 5.68
C LYS A 173 -0.66 21.21 4.98
N ASP A 174 -0.71 22.30 5.72
CA ASP A 174 -0.86 23.60 5.11
C ASP A 174 0.40 23.90 4.31
N LYS A 175 0.23 24.44 3.10
CA LYS A 175 1.37 24.99 2.37
C LYS A 175 1.82 26.22 3.12
N GLN A 176 2.85 26.08 3.97
CA GLN A 176 3.60 27.24 4.41
C GLN A 176 4.23 27.85 3.15
N ILE A 177 3.72 29.02 2.76
CA ILE A 177 4.43 29.91 1.86
C ILE A 177 5.58 30.44 2.71
N GLU A 178 6.74 29.77 2.68
CA GLU A 178 7.96 30.36 3.23
C GLU A 178 8.22 31.65 2.45
N LYS A 179 7.82 32.79 3.04
CA LYS A 179 8.35 34.10 2.67
C LYS A 179 9.68 34.27 3.42
N GLU A 180 10.75 34.29 2.62
CA GLU A 180 12.08 34.89 2.88
C GLU A 180 12.91 34.22 4.00
N ASN A 181 14.08 33.65 3.69
CA ASN A 181 15.26 34.43 3.32
C ASN A 181 16.07 33.81 2.16
N GLY A 182 16.14 34.56 1.05
CA GLY A 182 17.43 34.88 0.44
C GLY A 182 18.32 33.82 -0.22
N HIS A 183 17.90 32.58 -0.50
CA HIS A 183 18.64 31.71 -1.42
C HIS A 183 17.72 30.83 -2.27
N CYS A 184 17.65 31.15 -3.56
CA CYS A 184 16.93 30.38 -4.57
C CYS A 184 17.65 29.04 -4.79
N LEU A 185 17.01 27.90 -4.47
CA LEU A 185 17.40 26.58 -4.97
C LEU A 185 16.72 26.35 -6.34
N PRO A 186 17.44 26.49 -7.47
CA PRO A 186 16.82 26.68 -8.78
C PRO A 186 16.62 25.35 -9.52
N HIS A 187 15.94 24.37 -8.90
CA HIS A 187 15.74 23.07 -9.55
C HIS A 187 14.27 22.71 -9.82
N LEU A 188 13.34 23.10 -8.96
CA LEU A 188 11.92 22.76 -9.13
C LEU A 188 11.14 23.77 -9.99
N LEU A 189 11.53 25.05 -10.01
CA LEU A 189 10.88 26.07 -10.86
C LEU A 189 11.24 25.91 -12.36
N THR A 190 12.41 25.35 -12.66
CA THR A 190 12.90 25.13 -14.03
C THR A 190 12.11 24.03 -14.72
N LEU A 191 11.66 23.00 -13.99
CA LEU A 191 10.85 21.89 -14.49
C LEU A 191 9.41 22.30 -14.84
N LEU A 192 8.81 23.21 -14.06
CA LEU A 192 7.48 23.74 -14.36
C LEU A 192 7.49 24.70 -15.57
N LYS A 193 8.53 25.53 -15.70
CA LYS A 193 8.68 26.45 -16.87
C LYS A 193 8.99 25.70 -18.18
N THR A 194 9.74 24.60 -18.12
CA THR A 194 10.01 23.74 -19.29
C THR A 194 8.78 22.94 -19.72
N GLN A 195 7.98 22.43 -18.77
CA GLN A 195 6.70 21.78 -19.09
C GLN A 195 5.67 22.75 -19.70
N ALA A 196 5.63 24.01 -19.26
CA ALA A 196 4.76 25.03 -19.85
C ALA A 196 5.18 25.42 -21.28
N ARG A 197 6.49 25.59 -21.53
CA ARG A 197 7.02 25.89 -22.88
C ARG A 197 6.81 24.77 -23.89
N MET A 198 6.89 23.50 -23.46
CA MET A 198 6.63 22.36 -24.36
C MET A 198 5.16 22.22 -24.74
N ARG A 199 4.21 22.66 -23.89
CA ARG A 199 2.77 22.63 -24.22
C ARG A 199 2.36 23.66 -25.26
N VAL A 200 2.97 24.85 -25.27
CA VAL A 200 2.64 25.91 -26.24
C VAL A 200 3.11 25.56 -27.65
N LYS A 201 4.23 24.84 -27.79
CA LYS A 201 4.77 24.41 -29.10
C LYS A 201 4.03 23.22 -29.75
N LEU A 202 3.15 22.54 -29.03
CA LEU A 202 2.38 21.40 -29.55
C LEU A 202 0.99 21.82 -30.08
N HIS A 203 0.64 23.11 -30.01
CA HIS A 203 -0.67 23.67 -30.41
C HIS A 203 -0.52 24.83 -31.42
N GLN A 204 0.63 24.91 -32.10
CA GLN A 204 0.87 25.71 -33.30
C GLN A 204 1.22 24.77 -34.44
#